data_AF-A0A1R3WT95-F1
#
_entry.id   AF-A0A1R3WT95-F1
#
_cell.length_a   1.000
_cell.length_b   1.000
_cell.length_c   1.000
_cell.angle_alpha   90.00
_cell.angle_beta   90.00
_cell.angle_gamma   90.00
#
_symmetry.space_group_name_H-M   'P 1'
#
loop_
_entity.id
_entity.type
_entity.pdbx_description
1 polymer ?
#
loop_
_entity_poly.entity_id
_entity_poly.type
_entity_poly.pdbx_seq_one_letter_code
_entity_poly.pdbx_strand_id
1 'polypeptide(L)'
;MKNLSLTVIIGILFSAIGTASLFITQNPLMAAVWLSFGNGLILSNLRFSRPDAAGNMVAAPIPKVRIYVGVALIAMAVILLGVQVYSDLQ
;
A
#
# COMPACT_ATOMS: atom_id res chain seq x y z
N MET A 1 14.99 -14.76 7.65
CA MET A 1 13.98 -13.68 7.48
C MET A 1 13.67 -13.60 6.00
N LYS A 2 12.45 -14.02 5.60
CA LYS A 2 12.06 -14.29 4.20
C LYS A 2 12.18 -13.05 3.33
N ASN A 3 12.62 -13.23 2.08
CA ASN A 3 12.77 -12.21 1.04
C ASN A 3 11.48 -11.38 0.87
N LEU A 4 11.33 -10.29 1.62
CA LEU A 4 10.31 -9.28 1.35
C LEU A 4 10.65 -8.66 -0.01
N SER A 5 9.67 -8.59 -0.90
CA SER A 5 9.88 -7.92 -2.17
C SER A 5 10.10 -6.42 -1.91
N LEU A 6 10.96 -5.81 -2.74
CA LEU A 6 11.26 -4.38 -2.68
C LEU A 6 9.98 -3.52 -2.62
N THR A 7 8.95 -3.92 -3.37
CA THR A 7 7.63 -3.28 -3.38
C THR A 7 6.96 -3.24 -2.00
N VAL A 8 7.04 -4.33 -1.23
CA VAL A 8 6.44 -4.38 0.11
C VAL A 8 7.23 -3.52 1.08
N ILE A 9 8.56 -3.49 0.97
CA ILE A 9 9.41 -2.62 1.79
C ILE A 9 9.07 -1.15 1.53
N ILE A 10 9.00 -0.74 0.26
CA ILE A 10 8.60 0.61 -0.13
C ILE A 10 7.20 0.92 0.39
N GLY A 11 6.26 -0.01 0.23
CA GLY A 11 4.89 0.20 0.71
C GLY A 11 4.81 0.39 2.23
N ILE A 12 5.61 -0.35 3.01
CA ILE A 12 5.69 -0.16 4.46
C ILE A 12 6.24 1.22 4.82
N LEU A 13 7.28 1.69 4.12
CA LEU A 13 7.85 3.03 4.33
C LEU A 13 6.82 4.13 4.02
N PHE A 14 6.08 4.01 2.92
CA PHE A 14 5.01 4.94 2.56
C PHE A 14 3.89 4.94 3.62
N SER A 15 3.51 3.77 4.14
CA SER A 15 2.52 3.69 5.21
C SER A 15 3.03 4.31 6.52
N ALA A 16 4.30 4.14 6.84
CA ALA A 16 4.93 4.77 8.01
C ALA A 16 4.98 6.30 7.88
N ILE A 17 5.39 6.82 6.71
CA ILE A 17 5.39 8.26 6.41
C ILE A 17 3.98 8.84 6.48
N GLY A 18 2.98 8.16 5.90
CA GLY A 18 1.59 8.60 5.96
C GLY A 18 1.07 8.67 7.38
N THR A 19 1.38 7.66 8.19
CA THR A 19 1.02 7.63 9.62
C THR A 19 1.71 8.77 10.37
N ALA A 20 3.02 8.97 10.17
CA ALA A 20 3.78 10.05 10.79
C ALA A 20 3.24 11.43 10.40
N SER A 21 2.86 11.63 9.12
CA SER A 21 2.28 12.89 8.66
C SER A 21 0.96 13.22 9.36
N LEU A 22 0.15 12.21 9.67
CA LEU A 22 -1.11 12.41 10.40
C LEU A 22 -0.87 12.98 11.81
N PHE A 23 0.21 12.56 12.47
CA PHE A 23 0.55 13.04 13.82
C PHE A 23 1.39 14.31 13.84
N ILE A 24 2.28 14.51 12.86
CA ILE A 24 3.23 15.63 12.84
C ILE A 24 2.63 16.86 12.14
N THR A 25 2.16 16.70 10.90
CA THR A 25 1.63 17.83 10.11
C THR A 25 0.13 18.03 10.33
N GLN A 26 -0.53 17.08 11.00
CA GLN A 26 -1.98 17.07 11.22
C GLN A 26 -2.78 17.24 9.93
N ASN A 27 -2.18 16.87 8.79
CA ASN A 27 -2.78 17.01 7.47
C ASN A 27 -3.37 15.65 7.05
N PRO A 28 -4.69 15.45 7.20
CA PRO A 28 -5.32 14.17 6.90
C PRO A 28 -5.27 13.84 5.41
N LEU A 29 -5.22 14.86 4.53
CA LEU A 29 -5.17 14.65 3.09
C LEU A 29 -3.82 14.08 2.67
N MET A 30 -2.72 14.68 3.15
CA MET A 30 -1.37 14.18 2.92
C MET A 30 -1.21 12.75 3.46
N ALA A 31 -1.69 12.50 4.68
CA ALA A 31 -1.66 11.16 5.28
C ALA A 31 -2.43 10.14 4.42
N ALA A 32 -3.61 10.50 3.93
CA ALA A 32 -4.42 9.63 3.08
C ALA A 32 -3.73 9.30 1.75
N VAL A 33 -3.00 10.23 1.14
CA VAL A 33 -2.20 9.96 -0.08
C VAL A 33 -1.12 8.91 0.19
N TRP A 34 -0.28 9.13 1.20
CA TRP A 34 0.83 8.24 1.53
C TRP A 34 0.36 6.85 1.96
N LEU A 35 -0.69 6.76 2.77
CA LEU A 35 -1.28 5.50 3.23
C LEU A 35 -1.92 4.71 2.07
N SER A 36 -2.57 5.40 1.13
CA SER A 36 -3.19 4.77 -0.04
C SER A 36 -2.13 4.19 -0.97
N PHE A 37 -1.05 4.92 -1.25
CA PHE A 37 0.09 4.40 -2.01
C PHE A 37 0.75 3.21 -1.31
N GLY A 38 1.06 3.34 -0.02
CA GLY A 38 1.73 2.29 0.76
C GLY A 38 0.95 0.98 0.76
N ASN A 39 -0.35 1.05 1.07
CA ASN A 39 -1.24 -0.11 1.07
C ASN A 39 -1.46 -0.69 -0.32
N GLY A 40 -1.51 0.14 -1.37
CA GLY A 40 -1.62 -0.33 -2.75
C GLY A 40 -0.42 -1.19 -3.18
N LEU A 41 0.78 -0.75 -2.85
CA LEU A 41 2.04 -1.46 -3.13
C LEU A 41 2.14 -2.77 -2.33
N ILE A 42 1.79 -2.75 -1.05
CA ILE A 42 1.79 -3.95 -0.18
C ILE A 42 0.82 -5.01 -0.73
N LEU A 43 -0.40 -4.61 -1.07
CA LEU A 43 -1.45 -5.54 -1.49
C LEU A 43 -1.19 -6.19 -2.84
N SER A 44 -0.53 -5.49 -3.76
CA SER A 44 -0.19 -6.00 -5.08
C SER A 44 0.85 -7.13 -5.09
N ASN A 45 1.74 -7.19 -4.08
CA ASN A 45 2.92 -8.06 -4.12
C ASN A 45 3.06 -9.06 -2.96
N LEU A 46 2.28 -8.92 -1.87
CA LEU A 46 2.28 -9.90 -0.78
C LEU A 46 1.72 -11.26 -1.25
N ARG A 47 2.60 -12.24 -1.45
CA ARG A 47 2.26 -13.65 -1.71
C ARG A 47 2.22 -14.40 -0.37
N PHE A 48 1.11 -15.05 -0.07
CA PHE A 48 1.01 -15.92 1.10
C PHE A 48 1.44 -17.32 0.71
N SER A 49 2.29 -17.96 1.50
CA SER A 49 2.60 -19.39 1.35
C SER A 49 1.63 -20.19 2.20
N ARG A 50 1.08 -21.28 1.65
CA ARG A 50 0.28 -22.26 2.41
C ARG A 50 1.01 -23.61 2.42
N PRO A 51 0.96 -24.37 3.53
CA PRO A 51 1.45 -25.75 3.53
C PRO A 51 0.55 -26.61 2.62
N ASP A 52 1.15 -27.41 1.76
CA ASP A 52 0.45 -28.46 1.00
C ASP A 52 0.17 -29.68 1.88
N ALA A 53 -0.54 -30.68 1.32
CA ALA A 53 -0.87 -31.93 2.02
C ALA A 53 0.37 -32.77 2.40
N ALA A 54 1.54 -32.48 1.83
CA ALA A 54 2.82 -33.10 2.12
C ALA A 54 3.71 -32.26 3.05
N GLY A 55 3.21 -31.11 3.56
CA GLY A 55 3.95 -30.21 4.44
C GLY A 55 4.88 -29.21 3.75
N ASN A 56 4.90 -29.15 2.41
CA ASN A 56 5.72 -28.19 1.68
C ASN A 56 5.05 -26.82 1.60
N MET A 57 5.83 -25.76 1.76
CA MET A 57 5.32 -24.38 1.67
C MET A 57 5.17 -23.96 0.20
N VAL A 58 3.95 -24.05 -0.33
CA VAL A 58 3.64 -23.67 -1.71
C VAL A 58 3.10 -22.23 -1.74
N ALA A 59 3.50 -21.45 -2.74
CA ALA A 59 2.96 -20.11 -2.95
C ALA A 59 1.46 -20.19 -3.31
N ALA A 60 0.60 -19.66 -2.45
CA ALA A 60 -0.82 -19.59 -2.75
C ALA A 60 -1.06 -18.57 -3.88
N PRO A 61 -2.00 -18.84 -4.80
CA PRO A 61 -2.36 -17.88 -5.83
C PRO A 61 -2.85 -16.57 -5.18
N ILE A 62 -2.36 -15.43 -5.67
CA ILE A 62 -2.79 -14.11 -5.19
C ILE A 62 -4.26 -13.91 -5.63
N PRO A 63 -5.21 -13.69 -4.70
CA PRO A 63 -6.58 -13.37 -5.07
C PRO A 63 -6.64 -12.11 -5.93
N LYS A 64 -7.31 -12.19 -7.10
CA LYS A 64 -7.43 -11.06 -8.04
C LYS A 64 -7.99 -9.80 -7.37
N VAL A 65 -8.88 -9.96 -6.38
CA VAL A 65 -9.46 -8.88 -5.57
C VAL A 65 -8.37 -7.99 -4.96
N ARG A 66 -7.26 -8.56 -4.47
CA ARG A 66 -6.19 -7.77 -3.84
C ARG A 66 -5.45 -6.89 -4.83
N ILE A 67 -5.33 -7.33 -6.08
CA ILE A 67 -4.75 -6.53 -7.16
C ILE A 67 -5.68 -5.37 -7.48
N TYR A 68 -6.98 -5.62 -7.65
CA TYR A 68 -7.95 -4.55 -7.91
C TYR A 68 -8.01 -3.52 -6.78
N VAL A 69 -8.01 -3.98 -5.52
CA VAL A 69 -7.95 -3.07 -4.35
C VAL A 69 -6.63 -2.28 -4.35
N GLY A 70 -5.50 -2.92 -4.64
CA GLY A 70 -4.22 -2.23 -4.70
C GLY A 70 -4.19 -1.14 -5.78
N VAL A 71 -4.70 -1.43 -6.96
CA VAL A 71 -4.84 -0.47 -8.07
C VAL A 71 -5.81 0.66 -7.70
N ALA A 72 -6.95 0.34 -7.08
CA ALA A 72 -7.92 1.33 -6.64
C ALA A 72 -7.33 2.31 -5.61
N LEU A 73 -6.54 1.82 -4.66
CA LEU A 73 -5.86 2.65 -3.67
C LEU A 73 -4.81 3.57 -4.33
N ILE A 74 -4.06 3.07 -5.31
CA ILE A 74 -3.11 3.90 -6.07
C ILE A 74 -3.87 4.99 -6.85
N ALA A 75 -4.96 4.65 -7.53
CA ALA A 75 -5.79 5.61 -8.24
C ALA A 75 -6.38 6.67 -7.29
N MET A 76 -6.86 6.26 -6.11
CA MET A 76 -7.35 7.17 -5.07
C MET A 76 -6.25 8.13 -4.61
N ALA A 77 -5.02 7.64 -4.42
CA ALA A 77 -3.91 8.48 -4.02
C ALA A 77 -3.58 9.57 -5.06
N VAL A 78 -3.68 9.26 -6.36
CA VAL A 78 -3.51 10.23 -7.44
C VAL A 78 -4.60 11.30 -7.40
N ILE A 79 -5.86 10.90 -7.17
CA ILE A 79 -6.98 11.85 -7.02
C ILE A 79 -6.75 12.78 -5.83
N LEU A 80 -6.42 12.22 -4.67
CA LEU A 80 -6.16 12.98 -3.45
C LEU A 80 -4.96 13.93 -3.61
N LEU A 81 -3.93 13.53 -4.36
CA LEU A 81 -2.81 14.40 -4.69
C LEU A 81 -3.25 15.57 -5.59
N GLY A 82 -4.13 15.31 -6.56
CA GLY A 82 -4.74 16.37 -7.37
C GLY A 82 -5.56 17.35 -6.53
N VAL A 83 -6.35 16.84 -5.58
CA VAL A 83 -7.10 17.66 -4.62
C VAL A 83 -6.15 18.49 -3.76
N GLN A 84 -5.05 17.91 -3.28
CA GLN A 84 -4.07 18.63 -2.48
C GLN A 84 -3.44 19.79 -3.26
N VAL A 85 -3.00 19.53 -4.50
CA VAL A 85 -2.45 20.59 -5.37
C VAL A 85 -3.46 21.70 -5.62
N TYR A 86 -4.73 21.35 -5.83
CA TYR A 86 -5.78 22.35 -6.00
C TYR A 86 -6.00 23.20 -4.74
N SER A 87 -6.04 22.56 -3.57
CA SER A 87 -6.17 23.25 -2.28
C SER A 87 -4.97 24.14 -1.97
N ASP A 88 -3.75 23.72 -2.33
CA ASP A 88 -2.53 24.49 -2.11
C ASP A 88 -2.41 25.72 -3.04
N LEU A 89 -3.19 25.76 -4.14
CA LEU A 89 -3.26 26.88 -5.08
C LEU A 89 -4.29 27.96 -4.69
N GLN A 90 -5.20 27.67 -3.75
CA GLN A 90 -6.18 28.63 -3.22
C GLN A 90 -5.59 29.42 -2.04
#